data_AF-A0A847PJF0-F1
#
_entry.id   AF-A0A847PJF0-F1
#
_cell.length_a   1.000
_cell.length_b   1.000
_cell.length_c   1.000
_cell.angle_alpha   90.00
_cell.angle_beta   90.00
_cell.angle_gamma   90.00
#
_symmetry.space_group_name_H-M   'P 1'
#
loop_
_entity.id
_entity.type
_entity.pdbx_description
1 polymer ?
#
loop_
_entity_poly.entity_id
_entity_poly.type
_entity_poly.pdbx_seq_one_letter_code
_entity_poly.pdbx_strand_id
1 'polypeptide(L)'
;MRGLSNVLLPLTLFILLISMSVMSQALPEDPEVMFAVPHDADVIYVNANIITVDRMHDCSRASAMAIDDGWFIYVGDETGVQAYKGPETLVIDLDGKTVIPGLHDSHIHYRIGSRELYP
;
A
#
# COMPACT_ATOMS: atom_id res chain seq x y z
N MET A 1 -49.80 -15.57 -38.32
CA MET A 1 -48.45 -14.98 -38.16
C MET A 1 -48.22 -14.50 -36.71
N ARG A 2 -48.27 -15.40 -35.70
CA ARG A 2 -48.15 -15.05 -34.26
C ARG A 2 -47.04 -15.85 -33.52
N GLY A 3 -46.12 -16.47 -34.26
CA GLY A 3 -45.11 -17.37 -33.69
C GLY A 3 -43.70 -16.78 -33.57
N LEU A 4 -43.33 -15.81 -34.40
CA LEU A 4 -41.97 -15.25 -34.41
C LEU A 4 -41.68 -14.29 -33.23
N SER A 5 -42.70 -13.60 -32.71
CA SER A 5 -42.53 -12.61 -31.63
C SER A 5 -42.17 -13.23 -30.27
N ASN A 6 -42.58 -14.48 -30.01
CA ASN A 6 -42.41 -15.13 -28.71
C ASN A 6 -40.98 -15.68 -28.49
N VAL A 7 -40.16 -15.73 -29.54
CA VAL A 7 -38.77 -16.21 -29.48
C VAL A 7 -37.78 -15.06 -29.68
N LEU A 8 -38.13 -14.06 -30.50
CA LEU A 8 -37.25 -12.92 -30.74
C LEU A 8 -37.05 -12.03 -29.50
N LEU A 9 -38.09 -11.79 -28.71
CA LEU A 9 -38.03 -10.92 -27.52
C LEU A 9 -37.13 -11.48 -26.39
N PRO A 10 -37.23 -12.76 -25.98
CA PRO A 10 -36.33 -13.31 -24.97
C PRO A 10 -34.89 -13.41 -25.49
N LEU A 11 -34.69 -13.66 -26.80
CA LEU A 11 -33.36 -13.74 -27.39
C LEU A 11 -32.67 -12.37 -27.47
N THR A 12 -33.40 -11.31 -27.82
CA THR A 12 -32.86 -9.94 -27.79
C THR A 12 -32.61 -9.46 -26.36
N LEU A 13 -33.48 -9.79 -25.40
CA LEU A 13 -33.24 -9.48 -24.00
C LEU A 13 -32.03 -10.25 -23.44
N PHE A 14 -31.84 -11.50 -23.85
CA PHE A 14 -30.69 -12.31 -23.46
C PHE A 14 -29.38 -11.78 -24.06
N ILE A 15 -29.39 -11.36 -25.34
CA ILE A 15 -28.25 -10.70 -25.99
C ILE A 15 -27.95 -9.35 -25.33
N LEU A 16 -28.97 -8.57 -24.96
CA LEU A 16 -28.80 -7.30 -24.25
C LEU A 16 -28.18 -7.53 -22.85
N LEU A 17 -28.69 -8.52 -22.11
CA LEU A 17 -28.17 -8.89 -20.78
C LEU A 17 -26.71 -9.38 -20.85
N ILE A 18 -26.35 -10.17 -21.86
CA ILE A 18 -24.96 -10.57 -22.11
C ILE A 18 -24.11 -9.34 -22.47
N SER A 19 -24.61 -8.43 -23.31
CA SER A 19 -23.86 -7.23 -23.69
C SER A 19 -23.59 -6.28 -22.51
N MET A 20 -24.54 -6.15 -21.58
CA MET A 20 -24.35 -5.34 -20.36
C MET A 20 -23.37 -6.00 -19.38
N SER A 21 -23.35 -7.34 -19.29
CA SER A 21 -22.36 -8.07 -18.49
C SER A 21 -20.94 -8.02 -19.07
N VAL A 22 -20.78 -7.94 -20.40
CA VAL A 22 -19.46 -7.86 -21.04
C VAL A 22 -18.88 -6.44 -20.97
N MET A 23 -19.73 -5.40 -20.94
CA MET A 23 -19.28 -4.01 -20.73
C MET A 23 -18.90 -3.72 -19.27
N SER A 24 -19.47 -4.42 -18.29
CA SER A 24 -19.06 -4.30 -16.89
C SER A 24 -17.71 -4.96 -16.59
N GLN A 25 -17.16 -5.74 -17.54
CA GLN A 25 -15.85 -6.41 -17.40
C GLN A 25 -14.74 -5.70 -18.21
N ALA A 26 -15.06 -4.60 -18.89
CA ALA A 26 -14.16 -3.89 -19.81
C ALA A 26 -13.70 -2.52 -19.28
N LEU A 27 -14.10 -2.12 -18.08
CA LEU A 27 -13.45 -1.02 -17.37
C LEU A 27 -12.41 -1.63 -16.41
N PRO A 28 -11.14 -1.22 -16.49
CA PRO A 28 -10.17 -1.60 -15.47
C PRO A 28 -10.65 -0.97 -14.16
N GLU A 29 -11.17 -1.80 -13.26
CA GLU A 29 -11.55 -1.45 -11.88
C GLU A 29 -10.32 -1.26 -10.97
N ASP A 30 -9.12 -1.15 -11.53
CA ASP A 30 -7.90 -0.86 -10.77
C ASP A 30 -7.54 0.62 -10.92
N PRO A 31 -7.81 1.46 -9.91
CA PRO A 31 -7.25 2.80 -9.87
C PRO A 31 -5.76 2.63 -9.59
N GLU A 32 -4.93 2.55 -10.64
CA GLU A 32 -3.46 2.44 -10.51
C GLU A 32 -3.04 1.64 -9.28
N VAL A 33 -3.25 0.33 -9.33
CA VAL A 33 -2.50 -0.61 -8.49
C VAL A 33 -1.04 -0.41 -8.92
N MET A 34 -0.40 0.57 -8.29
CA MET A 34 1.03 0.91 -8.28
C MET A 34 1.82 -0.22 -7.61
N PHE A 35 1.48 -1.47 -7.92
CA PHE A 35 2.27 -2.62 -7.51
C PHE A 35 3.51 -2.64 -8.40
N ALA A 36 4.48 -1.87 -7.92
CA ALA A 36 5.91 -2.12 -7.96
C ALA A 36 6.37 -3.04 -9.09
N VAL A 37 6.80 -2.42 -10.19
CA VAL A 37 8.11 -2.84 -10.72
C VAL A 37 9.07 -2.72 -9.52
N PRO A 38 9.78 -3.78 -9.09
CA PRO A 38 10.70 -3.67 -7.96
C PRO A 38 11.69 -2.54 -8.28
N HIS A 39 11.48 -1.39 -7.65
CA HIS A 39 12.43 -0.29 -7.67
C HIS A 39 13.37 -0.54 -6.50
N ASP A 40 14.66 -0.41 -6.79
CA ASP A 40 15.70 -0.46 -5.79
C ASP A 40 15.44 0.65 -4.78
N ALA A 41 15.56 0.35 -3.49
CA ALA A 41 15.36 1.33 -2.43
C ALA A 41 16.50 2.36 -2.42
N ASP A 42 16.19 3.61 -2.09
CA ASP A 42 17.21 4.59 -1.70
C ASP A 42 17.93 4.15 -0.43
N VAL A 43 17.16 3.70 0.56
CA VAL A 43 17.67 3.28 1.87
C VAL A 43 16.93 2.07 2.42
N ILE A 44 17.71 1.15 3.01
CA ILE A 44 17.23 0.00 3.77
C ILE A 44 17.72 0.13 5.20
N TYR A 45 16.81 -0.04 6.16
CA TYR A 45 17.15 -0.17 7.58
C TYR A 45 16.99 -1.62 8.01
N VAL A 46 17.98 -2.17 8.71
CA VAL A 46 18.00 -3.57 9.19
C VAL A 46 18.32 -3.65 10.69
N ASN A 47 18.21 -4.86 11.27
CA ASN A 47 18.50 -5.13 12.67
C ASN A 47 17.76 -4.15 13.60
N ALA A 48 16.46 -4.01 13.38
CA ALA A 48 15.63 -3.04 14.06
C ALA A 48 14.50 -3.71 14.85
N ASN A 49 13.98 -3.01 15.85
CA ASN A 49 12.69 -3.30 16.46
C ASN A 49 11.66 -2.30 15.93
N ILE A 50 11.02 -2.58 14.80
CA ILE A 50 10.08 -1.66 14.15
C ILE A 50 8.68 -1.93 14.64
N ILE A 51 8.00 -0.93 15.20
CA ILE A 51 6.61 -1.01 15.63
C ILE A 51 5.73 -0.34 14.57
N THR A 52 4.88 -1.11 13.89
CA THR A 52 4.07 -0.59 12.76
C THR A 52 2.73 -0.02 13.20
N VAL A 53 2.22 -0.44 14.37
CA VAL A 53 0.87 -0.08 14.86
C VAL A 53 -0.24 -0.50 13.88
N ASP A 54 0.05 -1.45 12.99
CA ASP A 54 -0.94 -2.05 12.11
C ASP A 54 -1.84 -2.96 12.95
N ARG A 55 -3.15 -2.68 12.93
CA ARG A 55 -4.18 -3.47 13.64
C ARG A 55 -4.73 -4.61 12.80
N MET A 56 -4.51 -4.59 11.48
CA MET A 56 -5.06 -5.58 10.55
C MET A 56 -4.15 -6.80 10.40
N HIS A 57 -2.86 -6.69 10.73
CA HIS A 57 -1.91 -7.78 10.66
C HIS A 57 -1.40 -8.15 12.06
N ASP A 58 -1.34 -9.46 12.36
CA ASP A 58 -0.81 -10.00 13.63
C ASP A 58 0.67 -9.57 13.89
N CYS A 59 1.36 -9.12 12.84
CA CYS A 59 2.70 -8.58 12.90
C CYS A 59 2.66 -7.05 13.11
N SER A 60 2.40 -6.61 14.33
CA SER A 60 2.63 -5.20 14.73
C SER A 60 4.12 -4.86 14.85
N ARG A 61 5.00 -5.78 14.43
CA ARG A 61 6.45 -5.73 14.57
C ARG A 61 7.14 -6.18 13.29
N ALA A 62 8.21 -5.48 12.93
CA ALA A 62 9.09 -5.77 11.80
C ALA A 62 10.56 -5.62 12.23
N SER A 63 11.49 -6.18 11.46
CA SER A 63 12.93 -6.09 11.70
C SER A 63 13.70 -5.33 10.62
N ALA A 64 13.07 -5.08 9.47
CA ALA A 64 13.64 -4.29 8.39
C ALA A 64 12.57 -3.51 7.60
N MET A 65 13.00 -2.45 6.94
CA MET A 65 12.18 -1.64 6.04
C MET A 65 13.01 -1.07 4.89
N ALA A 66 12.36 -0.85 3.74
CA ALA A 66 12.93 -0.22 2.57
C ALA A 66 12.14 1.04 2.22
N ILE A 67 12.85 2.11 1.85
CA ILE A 67 12.28 3.40 1.49
C ILE A 67 12.83 3.84 0.13
N ASP A 68 11.93 4.31 -0.72
CA ASP A 68 12.23 4.94 -2.01
C ASP A 68 11.39 6.22 -2.14
N ASP A 69 12.03 7.34 -2.48
CA ASP A 69 11.41 8.67 -2.59
C ASP A 69 10.51 9.06 -1.40
N GLY A 70 10.94 8.69 -0.18
CA GLY A 70 10.22 8.97 1.06
C GLY A 70 9.01 8.07 1.33
N TRP A 71 8.74 7.08 0.47
CA TRP A 71 7.67 6.10 0.64
C TRP A 71 8.20 4.76 1.13
N PHE A 72 7.45 4.09 2.00
CA PHE A 72 7.74 2.71 2.38
C PHE A 72 7.35 1.79 1.23
N ILE A 73 8.34 1.15 0.61
CA ILE A 73 8.12 0.14 -0.44
C ILE A 73 8.15 -1.29 0.13
N TYR A 74 8.69 -1.45 1.34
CA TYR A 74 8.63 -2.70 2.10
C TYR A 74 8.77 -2.46 3.60
N VAL A 75 8.00 -3.20 4.41
CA VAL A 75 8.17 -3.31 5.86
C VAL A 75 7.94 -4.76 6.27
N GLY A 76 8.92 -5.38 6.91
CA GLY A 76 8.86 -6.80 7.23
C GLY A 76 10.15 -7.31 7.86
N ASP A 77 10.68 -8.42 7.34
CA ASP A 77 11.88 -9.06 7.87
C ASP A 77 13.13 -8.77 7.02
N GLU A 78 14.30 -9.14 7.56
CA GLU A 78 15.59 -8.93 6.88
C GLU A 78 15.76 -9.77 5.61
N THR A 79 14.97 -10.83 5.44
CA THR A 79 15.05 -11.68 4.24
C THR A 79 14.26 -11.05 3.10
N GLY A 80 13.03 -10.61 3.37
CA GLY A 80 12.17 -10.00 2.36
C GLY A 80 12.66 -8.63 1.90
N VAL A 81 13.34 -7.87 2.78
CA VAL A 81 13.88 -6.55 2.38
C VAL A 81 14.99 -6.66 1.33
N GLN A 82 15.66 -7.81 1.21
CA GLN A 82 16.75 -8.00 0.23
C GLN A 82 16.27 -7.88 -1.22
N ALA A 83 14.98 -8.14 -1.50
CA ALA A 83 14.41 -8.00 -2.83
C ALA A 83 14.41 -6.55 -3.35
N TYR A 84 14.61 -5.57 -2.46
CA TYR A 84 14.61 -4.14 -2.75
C TYR A 84 16.03 -3.53 -2.72
N LYS A 85 17.07 -4.36 -2.60
CA LYS A 85 18.45 -3.88 -2.54
C LYS A 85 19.05 -3.78 -3.94
N GLY A 86 19.36 -2.55 -4.33
CA GLY A 86 20.08 -2.22 -5.56
C GLY A 86 21.55 -1.86 -5.38
N PRO A 87 22.24 -1.52 -6.48
CA PRO A 87 23.64 -1.10 -6.47
C PRO A 87 23.89 0.20 -5.69
N GLU A 88 22.91 1.11 -5.64
CA GLU A 88 23.02 2.43 -5.00
C GLU A 88 22.33 2.50 -3.63
N THR A 89 21.65 1.43 -3.22
CA THR A 89 20.90 1.39 -1.96
C THR A 89 21.82 1.54 -0.74
N LEU A 90 21.55 2.53 0.09
CA LEU A 90 22.21 2.70 1.38
C LEU A 90 21.62 1.72 2.40
N VAL A 91 22.45 0.87 3.00
CA VAL A 91 22.02 -0.03 4.08
C VAL A 91 22.49 0.50 5.43
N ILE A 92 21.55 0.68 6.36
CA ILE A 92 21.79 1.20 7.71
C ILE A 92 21.40 0.13 8.73
N ASP A 93 22.39 -0.35 9.50
CA ASP A 93 22.16 -1.20 10.67
C ASP A 93 21.73 -0.33 11.86
N LEU A 94 20.56 -0.62 12.41
CA LEU A 94 20.00 0.13 13.54
C LEU A 94 20.42 -0.41 14.91
N ASP A 95 21.26 -1.44 14.98
CA ASP A 95 21.84 -1.95 16.24
C ASP A 95 20.75 -2.30 17.27
N GLY A 96 19.70 -2.99 16.82
CA GLY A 96 18.55 -3.40 17.61
C GLY A 96 17.67 -2.24 18.09
N LYS A 97 17.91 -0.99 17.64
CA LYS A 97 17.14 0.18 18.10
C LYS A 97 15.68 0.09 17.66
N THR A 98 14.83 0.75 18.44
CA THR A 98 13.40 0.76 18.20
C THR A 98 13.01 1.88 17.25
N VAL A 99 12.25 1.54 16.22
CA VAL A 99 11.61 2.50 15.31
C VAL A 99 10.12 2.54 15.64
N ILE A 100 9.58 3.74 15.76
CA ILE A 100 8.15 3.99 15.94
C ILE A 100 7.66 4.90 14.81
N PRO A 101 6.36 4.90 14.51
CA PRO A 101 5.80 5.88 13.58
C PRO A 101 6.05 7.29 14.11
N GLY A 102 6.19 8.25 13.20
CA GLY A 102 6.27 9.66 13.56
C GLY A 102 5.07 10.05 14.43
N LEU A 103 5.32 10.82 15.49
CA LEU A 103 4.24 11.28 16.37
C LEU A 103 3.38 12.29 15.63
N HIS A 104 2.08 11.99 15.53
CA HIS A 104 1.08 12.90 15.01
C HIS A 104 0.24 13.44 16.15
N ASP A 105 0.29 14.75 16.37
CA ASP A 105 -0.50 15.44 17.39
C ASP A 105 -1.68 16.17 16.74
N SER A 106 -2.91 15.72 17.06
CA SER A 106 -4.14 16.27 16.50
C SER A 106 -4.62 17.53 17.21
N HIS A 107 -4.05 17.86 18.37
CA HIS A 107 -4.49 19.01 19.15
C HIS A 107 -3.31 19.64 19.90
N ILE A 108 -2.63 20.55 19.21
CA ILE A 108 -1.59 21.38 19.83
C ILE A 108 -2.03 22.82 20.04
N HIS A 109 -1.65 23.37 21.20
CA HIS A 109 -1.57 24.82 21.38
C HIS A 109 -0.11 25.26 21.17
N TYR A 110 0.31 25.36 19.91
CA TYR A 110 1.71 25.60 19.53
C TYR A 110 2.37 26.77 20.28
N ARG A 111 1.65 27.88 20.46
CA ARG A 111 2.13 29.06 21.20
C ARG A 111 2.38 28.82 22.69
N ILE A 112 1.65 27.90 23.30
CA ILE A 112 1.83 27.57 24.72
C ILE A 112 2.94 26.53 24.85
N GLY A 113 2.95 25.50 24.00
CA GLY A 113 3.98 24.46 23.99
C GLY A 113 5.39 25.00 23.68
N SER A 114 5.51 25.98 22.79
CA SER A 114 6.81 26.59 22.44
C SER A 114 7.48 27.31 23.61
N ARG A 115 6.71 27.88 24.53
CA ARG A 115 7.26 28.59 25.70
C ARG A 115 7.90 27.64 26.73
N GLU A 116 7.49 26.38 26.74
CA GLU A 116 8.03 25.36 27.65
C GLU A 116 9.27 24.65 27.06
N LEU A 117 9.28 24.43 25.74
CA LEU A 117 10.37 23.71 25.05
C LEU A 117 11.56 24.60 24.67
N TYR A 118 11.36 25.91 24.51
CA TYR A 118 12.40 26.88 24.17
C TYR A 118 12.33 28.11 25.11
N PRO A 119 12.88 28.03 26.33
CA PRO A 119 12.87 29.13 27.30
C PRO A 119 13.76 30.32 26.90
#